data_AF-A0A959GNA3-F1
#
_entry.id   AF-A0A959GNA3-F1
#
_cell.length_a   1.000
_cell.length_b   1.000
_cell.length_c   1.000
_cell.angle_alpha   90.00
_cell.angle_beta   90.00
_cell.angle_gamma   90.00
#
_symmetry.space_group_name_H-M   'P 1'
#
loop_
_entity.id
_entity.type
_entity.pdbx_description
1 polymer ?
#
loop_
_entity_poly.entity_id
_entity_poly.type
_entity_poly.pdbx_seq_one_letter_code
_entity_poly.pdbx_strand_id
1 'polypeptide(L)'
;ANYAKVMADDANSSNPFEKARNLSFESSLLEGLAQLEFNFLPYIHGSKDEFFTPYVFAGFNVFHFNPKASYQGEMVELRPLGTEGQFKGEEYYSVSGGLAYGLGIKVDLSYELSLNFELSARSLFTDYLDDVSTVYPDKSDLLKLRNQTAVDLSDRSLDAPDSQIGKKGTQRGNSNNNDSIVLLGVGLVYYFGDIRCPEYGRRK
;
A
#
# COMPACT_ATOMS: atom_id res chain seq x y z
N ALA A 1 -9.78 -0.88 9.83
CA ALA A 1 -9.51 -1.27 8.44
C ALA A 1 -9.20 0.00 7.68
N ASN A 2 -8.13 0.00 6.88
CA ASN A 2 -7.69 1.15 6.10
C ASN A 2 -7.99 0.90 4.62
N TYR A 3 -8.34 1.95 3.89
CA TYR A 3 -8.42 1.94 2.44
C TYR A 3 -7.44 2.96 1.90
N ALA A 4 -6.55 2.53 1.00
CA ALA A 4 -5.56 3.39 0.37
C ALA A 4 -5.50 3.11 -1.13
N LYS A 5 -4.95 4.06 -1.87
CA LYS A 5 -4.70 3.93 -3.30
C LYS A 5 -3.26 4.31 -3.54
N VAL A 6 -2.48 3.40 -4.12
CA VAL A 6 -1.10 3.64 -4.51
C VAL A 6 -1.01 3.70 -6.03
N MET A 7 -0.09 4.51 -6.54
CA MET A 7 0.16 4.64 -7.96
C MET A 7 1.61 5.04 -8.17
N ALA A 8 2.18 4.62 -9.29
CA ALA A 8 3.45 5.11 -9.78
C ALA A 8 3.44 5.16 -11.31
N ASP A 9 4.29 6.04 -11.84
CA ASP A 9 4.51 6.19 -13.26
C ASP A 9 6.01 6.38 -13.51
N ASP A 10 6.61 5.37 -14.14
CA ASP A 10 8.03 5.33 -14.49
C ASP A 10 8.44 6.53 -15.36
N ALA A 11 7.52 7.12 -16.14
CA ALA A 11 7.82 8.29 -16.96
C ALA A 11 8.29 9.49 -16.11
N ASN A 12 7.86 9.55 -14.86
CA ASN A 12 8.24 10.59 -13.89
C ASN A 12 9.47 10.22 -13.05
N SER A 13 10.04 9.03 -13.23
CA SER A 13 11.19 8.58 -12.43
C SER A 13 12.47 9.36 -12.74
N SER A 14 13.36 9.52 -11.76
CA SER A 14 14.72 10.03 -12.01
C SER A 14 15.66 8.95 -12.57
N ASN A 15 15.29 7.68 -12.46
CA ASN A 15 16.07 6.54 -12.94
C ASN A 15 15.88 6.36 -14.47
N PRO A 16 16.96 6.45 -15.27
CA PRO A 16 16.87 6.27 -16.72
C PRO A 16 16.34 4.90 -17.14
N PHE A 17 16.59 3.84 -16.36
CA PHE A 17 16.09 2.49 -16.65
C PHE A 17 14.57 2.42 -16.46
N GLU A 18 14.05 2.94 -15.36
CA GLU A 18 12.60 3.02 -15.11
C GLU A 18 11.94 3.86 -16.21
N LYS A 19 12.46 5.05 -16.51
CA LYS A 19 11.95 5.87 -17.63
C LYS A 19 11.91 5.14 -18.97
N ALA A 20 12.94 4.36 -19.29
CA ALA A 20 12.98 3.57 -20.52
C ALA A 20 11.95 2.43 -20.51
N ARG A 21 11.69 1.83 -19.34
CA ARG A 21 10.70 0.78 -19.09
C ARG A 21 9.27 1.28 -19.17
N ASN A 22 9.02 2.50 -18.69
CA ASN A 22 7.77 3.24 -18.88
C ASN A 22 6.52 2.45 -18.42
N LEU A 23 6.64 1.71 -17.30
CA LEU A 23 5.51 1.08 -16.64
C LEU A 23 4.75 2.11 -15.80
N SER A 24 3.45 1.89 -15.66
CA SER A 24 2.64 2.61 -14.69
C SER A 24 1.59 1.69 -14.14
N PHE A 25 1.28 1.89 -12.86
CA PHE A 25 0.28 1.10 -12.16
C PHE A 25 -0.50 1.95 -11.18
N GLU A 26 -1.66 1.43 -10.82
CA GLU A 26 -2.55 1.93 -9.81
C GLU A 26 -3.14 0.73 -9.07
N SER A 27 -3.07 0.72 -7.74
CA SER A 27 -3.60 -0.37 -6.93
C SER A 27 -4.42 0.17 -5.76
N SER A 28 -5.63 -0.36 -5.61
CA SER A 28 -6.45 -0.15 -4.42
C SER A 28 -6.04 -1.15 -3.34
N LEU A 29 -5.72 -0.65 -2.16
CA LEU A 29 -5.39 -1.42 -0.97
C LEU A 29 -6.54 -1.38 0.03
N LEU A 30 -6.98 -2.56 0.47
CA LEU A 30 -7.85 -2.72 1.63
C LEU A 30 -7.08 -3.48 2.71
N GLU A 31 -6.87 -2.85 3.86
CA GLU A 31 -5.99 -3.35 4.92
C GLU A 31 -6.75 -3.58 6.24
N GLY A 32 -6.55 -4.75 6.84
CA GLY A 32 -6.79 -5.01 8.26
C GLY A 32 -5.48 -4.90 9.03
N LEU A 33 -5.49 -4.19 10.16
CA LEU A 33 -4.31 -3.92 10.98
C LEU A 33 -4.59 -4.30 12.43
N ALA A 34 -3.71 -5.12 13.00
CA ALA A 34 -3.67 -5.42 14.42
C ALA A 34 -2.34 -4.91 14.98
N GLN A 35 -2.40 -3.98 15.92
CA GLN A 35 -1.22 -3.29 16.44
C GLN A 35 -1.25 -3.13 17.96
N LEU A 36 -0.06 -3.03 18.53
CA LEU A 36 0.17 -2.56 19.88
C LEU A 36 0.66 -1.12 19.83
N GLU A 37 0.19 -0.30 20.74
CA GLU A 37 0.54 1.10 20.85
C GLU A 37 1.20 1.37 22.20
N PHE A 38 2.25 2.18 22.19
CA PHE A 38 2.89 2.71 23.39
C PHE A 38 2.81 4.23 23.40
N ASN A 39 2.12 4.77 24.41
CA ASN A 39 2.02 6.20 24.67
C ASN A 39 3.16 6.63 25.60
N PHE A 40 3.92 7.65 25.20
CA PHE A 40 5.06 8.14 26.00
C PHE A 40 4.62 8.99 27.19
N LEU A 41 3.43 9.60 27.12
CA LEU A 41 2.84 10.38 28.20
C LEU A 41 1.57 9.68 28.71
N PRO A 42 1.22 9.85 30.00
CA PRO A 42 -0.10 9.50 30.48
C PRO A 42 -1.15 10.18 29.60
N TYR A 43 -2.08 9.38 29.08
CA TYR A 43 -3.13 9.83 28.20
C TYR A 43 -4.44 9.20 28.64
N ILE A 44 -5.37 10.06 29.04
CA ILE A 44 -6.73 9.68 29.42
C ILE A 44 -7.67 10.51 28.58
N HIS A 45 -8.42 9.84 27.72
CA HIS A 45 -9.33 10.50 26.79
C HIS A 45 -10.29 11.45 27.53
N GLY A 46 -10.34 12.70 27.07
CA GLY A 46 -11.19 13.75 27.61
C GLY A 46 -10.69 14.38 28.92
N SER A 47 -9.51 14.00 29.40
CA SER A 47 -8.84 14.67 30.51
C SER A 47 -8.34 16.05 30.07
N LYS A 48 -8.52 17.07 30.92
CA LYS A 48 -7.99 18.41 30.65
C LYS A 48 -6.48 18.51 30.84
N ASP A 49 -5.91 17.62 31.65
CA ASP A 49 -4.49 17.65 32.01
C ASP A 49 -3.69 16.60 31.21
N GLU A 50 -4.33 15.53 30.74
CA GLU A 50 -3.72 14.38 30.03
C GLU A 50 -4.29 14.20 28.62
N PHE A 51 -4.47 15.32 27.90
CA PHE A 51 -5.10 15.39 26.58
C PHE A 51 -4.13 15.10 25.40
N PHE A 52 -2.84 14.91 25.67
CA PHE A 52 -1.81 14.84 24.63
C PHE A 52 -0.83 13.71 24.89
N THR A 53 -0.51 12.94 23.85
CA THR A 53 0.61 12.01 23.89
C THR A 53 1.21 11.78 22.50
N PRO A 54 2.55 11.82 22.37
CA PRO A 54 3.20 11.13 21.27
C PRO A 54 3.15 9.63 21.52
N TYR A 55 3.10 8.84 20.45
CA TYR A 55 3.04 7.39 20.53
C TYR A 55 3.83 6.72 19.41
N VAL A 56 4.21 5.48 19.66
CA VAL A 56 4.70 4.55 18.64
C VAL A 56 3.80 3.33 18.62
N PHE A 57 3.74 2.67 17.46
CA PHE A 57 3.04 1.41 17.35
C PHE A 57 3.80 0.44 16.45
N ALA A 58 3.55 -0.84 16.66
CA ALA A 58 4.00 -1.92 15.82
C ALA A 58 2.95 -3.03 15.79
N GLY A 59 2.86 -3.74 14.67
CA GLY A 59 1.82 -4.72 14.45
C GLY A 59 1.96 -5.48 13.15
N PHE A 60 0.93 -6.27 12.87
CA PHE A 60 0.80 -7.04 11.65
C PHE A 60 -0.39 -6.54 10.86
N ASN A 61 -0.24 -6.51 9.55
CA ASN A 61 -1.33 -6.21 8.64
C ASN A 61 -1.60 -7.36 7.68
N VAL A 62 -2.85 -7.46 7.25
CA VAL A 62 -3.29 -8.29 6.13
C VAL A 62 -3.99 -7.35 5.17
N PHE A 63 -3.60 -7.36 3.91
CA PHE A 63 -4.13 -6.45 2.92
C PHE A 63 -4.46 -7.17 1.62
N HIS A 64 -5.52 -6.69 0.97
CA HIS A 64 -5.87 -7.02 -0.39
C HIS A 64 -5.42 -5.88 -1.32
N PHE A 65 -4.79 -6.22 -2.43
CA PHE A 65 -4.32 -5.28 -3.45
C PHE A 65 -4.69 -5.79 -4.86
N ASN A 66 -4.89 -4.87 -5.81
CA ASN A 66 -5.25 -5.22 -7.19
C ASN A 66 -4.61 -4.19 -8.14
N PRO A 67 -3.39 -4.45 -8.64
CA PRO A 67 -2.68 -3.54 -9.50
C PRO A 67 -3.30 -3.53 -10.91
N LYS A 68 -3.51 -2.32 -11.42
CA LYS A 68 -4.13 -2.02 -12.71
C LYS A 68 -3.27 -1.02 -13.46
N ALA A 69 -3.31 -1.06 -14.79
CA ALA A 69 -2.69 -0.04 -15.62
C ALA A 69 -3.67 0.50 -16.64
N SER A 70 -3.47 1.76 -17.06
CA SER A 70 -4.22 2.34 -18.16
C SER A 70 -3.70 1.80 -19.49
N TYR A 71 -4.58 1.20 -20.29
CA TYR A 71 -4.30 0.70 -21.63
C TYR A 71 -5.44 1.13 -22.56
N GLN A 72 -5.11 1.88 -23.62
CA GLN A 72 -6.08 2.38 -24.61
C GLN A 72 -7.29 3.15 -24.01
N GLY A 73 -7.09 3.80 -22.86
CA GLY A 73 -8.14 4.58 -22.18
C GLY A 73 -8.96 3.79 -21.16
N GLU A 74 -8.69 2.49 -20.98
CA GLU A 74 -9.35 1.65 -19.97
C GLU A 74 -8.36 1.17 -18.90
N MET A 75 -8.84 1.00 -17.67
CA MET A 75 -8.04 0.43 -16.58
C MET A 75 -8.13 -1.09 -16.62
N VAL A 76 -7.01 -1.74 -16.95
CA VAL A 76 -6.91 -3.19 -17.08
C VAL A 76 -6.21 -3.79 -15.87
N GLU A 77 -6.75 -4.88 -15.32
CA GLU A 77 -6.13 -5.62 -14.21
C GLU A 77 -4.87 -6.34 -14.69
N LEU A 78 -3.76 -6.14 -13.98
CA LEU A 78 -2.47 -6.68 -14.40
C LEU A 78 -2.30 -8.14 -13.99
N ARG A 79 -2.75 -8.50 -12.78
CA ARG A 79 -2.64 -9.85 -12.22
C ARG A 79 -3.12 -10.96 -13.18
N PRO A 80 -4.33 -10.89 -13.78
CA PRO A 80 -4.81 -11.94 -14.68
C PRO A 80 -4.04 -12.03 -16.01
N LEU A 81 -3.32 -10.96 -16.38
CA LEU A 81 -2.50 -10.91 -17.58
C LEU A 81 -1.17 -11.63 -17.40
N GLY A 82 -0.72 -11.87 -16.16
CA GLY A 82 0.54 -12.56 -15.89
C GLY A 82 1.70 -11.92 -16.64
N THR A 83 1.92 -10.61 -16.44
CA THR A 83 2.84 -9.77 -17.21
C THR A 83 4.32 -10.21 -17.13
N GLU A 84 4.69 -11.08 -16.18
CA GLU A 84 6.03 -11.68 -16.10
C GLU A 84 6.07 -13.13 -16.61
N GLY A 85 5.00 -13.59 -17.26
CA GLY A 85 4.89 -14.94 -17.80
C GLY A 85 4.30 -15.97 -16.84
N GLN A 86 3.61 -15.54 -15.77
CA GLN A 86 2.96 -16.46 -14.85
C GLN A 86 1.91 -17.32 -15.58
N PHE A 87 1.96 -18.64 -15.37
CA PHE A 87 0.98 -19.58 -15.92
C PHE A 87 -0.43 -19.33 -15.33
N LYS A 88 -1.46 -19.80 -16.04
CA LYS A 88 -2.85 -19.70 -15.55
C LYS A 88 -2.99 -20.51 -14.27
N GLY A 89 -3.35 -19.84 -13.17
CA GLY A 89 -3.43 -20.44 -11.84
C GLY A 89 -2.15 -20.30 -11.01
N GLU A 90 -1.07 -19.77 -11.58
CA GLU A 90 0.21 -19.50 -10.89
C GLU A 90 0.47 -17.99 -10.73
N GLU A 91 -0.55 -17.15 -10.93
CA GLU A 91 -0.47 -15.73 -10.63
C GLU A 91 -0.25 -15.49 -9.12
N TYR A 92 0.47 -14.42 -8.77
CA TYR A 92 0.69 -14.05 -7.36
C TYR A 92 -0.63 -13.84 -6.60
N TYR A 93 -0.61 -13.93 -5.28
CA TYR A 93 -1.82 -13.72 -4.47
C TYR A 93 -2.15 -12.23 -4.38
N SER A 94 -3.44 -11.88 -4.53
CA SER A 94 -3.94 -10.51 -4.32
C SER A 94 -4.16 -10.18 -2.83
N VAL A 95 -3.98 -11.15 -1.95
CA VAL A 95 -4.01 -10.98 -0.49
C VAL A 95 -2.63 -11.36 0.04
N SER A 96 -2.03 -10.45 0.79
CA SER A 96 -0.75 -10.67 1.45
C SER A 96 -0.76 -10.06 2.85
N GLY A 97 0.32 -10.31 3.60
CA GLY A 97 0.54 -9.73 4.91
C GLY A 97 1.82 -8.91 4.95
N GLY A 98 2.04 -8.27 6.09
CA GLY A 98 3.24 -7.50 6.33
C GLY A 98 3.39 -7.10 7.80
N LEU A 99 4.46 -6.38 8.05
CA LEU A 99 4.69 -5.69 9.30
C LEU A 99 4.30 -4.23 9.13
N ALA A 100 3.53 -3.71 10.08
CA ALA A 100 3.15 -2.31 10.14
C ALA A 100 3.76 -1.68 11.38
N TYR A 101 4.38 -0.52 11.24
CA TYR A 101 4.96 0.22 12.34
C TYR A 101 4.94 1.70 12.05
N GLY A 102 4.91 2.51 13.09
CA GLY A 102 4.82 3.94 12.91
C GLY A 102 4.86 4.70 14.21
N LEU A 103 4.70 6.00 14.07
CA LEU A 103 4.67 6.95 15.15
C LEU A 103 3.59 7.98 14.88
N GLY A 104 3.09 8.56 15.94
CA GLY A 104 2.04 9.55 15.83
C GLY A 104 1.91 10.40 17.06
N ILE A 105 0.94 11.31 16.98
CA ILE A 105 0.55 12.21 18.06
C ILE A 105 -0.96 12.13 18.20
N LYS A 106 -1.44 11.99 19.45
CA LYS A 106 -2.85 12.13 19.81
C LYS A 106 -3.07 13.41 20.57
N VAL A 107 -4.15 14.11 20.24
CA VAL A 107 -4.56 15.35 20.90
C VAL A 107 -6.08 15.34 21.09
N ASP A 108 -6.55 15.45 22.33
CA ASP A 108 -7.96 15.67 22.61
C ASP A 108 -8.30 17.15 22.43
N LEU A 109 -9.34 17.41 21.67
CA LEU A 109 -9.91 18.75 21.45
C LEU A 109 -11.05 19.04 22.43
N SER A 110 -11.79 18.00 22.82
CA SER A 110 -12.86 18.07 23.83
C SER A 110 -12.92 16.76 24.61
N TYR A 111 -13.89 16.66 25.52
CA TYR A 111 -14.16 15.41 26.25
C TYR A 111 -14.57 14.26 25.31
N GLU A 112 -15.14 14.60 24.16
CA GLU A 112 -15.70 13.66 23.18
C GLU A 112 -14.90 13.60 21.88
N LEU A 113 -13.98 14.54 21.63
CA LEU A 113 -13.34 14.68 20.32
C LEU A 113 -11.81 14.65 20.44
N SER A 114 -11.17 13.81 19.62
CA SER A 114 -9.71 13.76 19.48
C SER A 114 -9.25 13.76 18.03
N LEU A 115 -8.03 14.23 17.82
CA LEU A 115 -7.29 14.12 16.58
C LEU A 115 -6.06 13.25 16.76
N ASN A 116 -5.77 12.47 15.73
CA ASN A 116 -4.56 11.67 15.62
C ASN A 116 -3.81 12.06 14.35
N PHE A 117 -2.52 12.30 14.44
CA PHE A 117 -1.63 12.42 13.29
C PHE A 117 -0.67 11.24 13.30
N GLU A 118 -0.54 10.55 12.18
CA GLU A 118 0.24 9.31 12.09
C GLU A 118 1.16 9.31 10.87
N LEU A 119 2.42 8.98 11.07
CA LEU A 119 3.35 8.58 10.02
C LEU A 119 3.68 7.10 10.23
N SER A 120 3.45 6.30 9.20
CA SER A 120 3.58 4.85 9.33
C SER A 120 4.15 4.21 8.07
N ALA A 121 4.82 3.09 8.26
CA ALA A 121 5.42 2.28 7.22
C ALA A 121 4.92 0.83 7.30
N ARG A 122 4.84 0.18 6.15
CA ARG A 122 4.50 -1.23 6.00
C ARG A 122 5.62 -1.89 5.23
N SER A 123 6.23 -2.91 5.81
CA SER A 123 7.11 -3.83 5.09
C SER A 123 6.27 -5.03 4.67
N LEU A 124 6.10 -5.22 3.36
CA LEU A 124 5.20 -6.23 2.83
C LEU A 124 5.92 -7.58 2.69
N PHE A 125 5.17 -8.67 2.73
CA PHE A 125 5.68 -10.02 2.44
C PHE A 125 5.55 -10.39 0.95
N THR A 126 5.34 -9.40 0.08
CA THR A 126 5.21 -9.55 -1.36
C THR A 126 6.04 -8.50 -2.08
N ASP A 127 6.46 -8.84 -3.29
CA ASP A 127 7.20 -7.99 -4.24
C ASP A 127 6.37 -7.74 -5.51
N TYR A 128 5.04 -7.86 -5.37
CA TYR A 128 4.09 -7.76 -6.48
C TYR A 128 3.06 -6.64 -6.28
N LEU A 129 3.29 -5.72 -5.35
CA LEU A 129 2.35 -4.61 -5.09
C LEU A 129 2.05 -3.81 -6.36
N ASP A 130 3.06 -3.66 -7.21
CA ASP A 130 3.05 -2.94 -8.48
C ASP A 130 3.03 -3.84 -9.72
N ASP A 131 2.83 -5.15 -9.55
CA ASP A 131 2.91 -6.17 -10.60
C ASP A 131 4.33 -6.41 -11.17
N VAL A 132 5.40 -6.02 -10.47
CA VAL A 132 6.79 -6.12 -10.96
C VAL A 132 7.75 -6.75 -9.95
N SER A 133 8.25 -7.96 -10.24
CA SER A 133 9.15 -8.68 -9.32
C SER A 133 10.37 -9.31 -9.98
N THR A 134 10.22 -9.91 -11.15
CA THR A 134 11.22 -10.84 -11.69
C THR A 134 11.84 -10.33 -13.00
N VAL A 135 11.56 -11.03 -14.09
CA VAL A 135 12.20 -10.86 -15.40
C VAL A 135 11.15 -10.73 -16.48
N TYR A 136 11.57 -10.23 -17.63
CA TYR A 136 10.71 -10.22 -18.80
C TYR A 136 10.49 -11.64 -19.35
N PRO A 137 9.23 -12.01 -19.65
CA PRO A 137 8.92 -13.29 -20.24
C PRO A 137 9.26 -13.30 -21.73
N ASP A 138 9.14 -14.48 -22.34
CA ASP A 138 9.12 -14.59 -23.79
C ASP A 138 7.80 -14.01 -24.33
N LYS A 139 7.86 -12.96 -25.15
CA LYS A 139 6.68 -12.30 -25.71
C LYS A 139 5.80 -13.25 -26.53
N SER A 140 6.40 -14.22 -27.21
CA SER A 140 5.65 -15.20 -28.03
C SER A 140 4.90 -16.21 -27.17
N ASP A 141 5.50 -16.63 -26.05
CA ASP A 141 4.84 -17.54 -25.12
C ASP A 141 3.75 -16.82 -24.33
N LEU A 142 4.00 -15.58 -23.90
CA LEU A 142 3.00 -14.75 -23.22
C LEU A 142 1.78 -14.48 -24.11
N LEU A 143 2.00 -14.18 -25.40
CA LEU A 143 0.93 -13.99 -26.38
C LEU A 143 0.04 -15.24 -26.50
N LYS A 144 0.64 -16.42 -26.57
CA LYS A 144 -0.08 -17.71 -26.66
C LYS A 144 -0.83 -18.03 -25.38
N LEU A 145 -0.24 -17.73 -24.23
CA LEU A 145 -0.80 -18.03 -22.92
C LEU A 145 -1.98 -17.12 -22.57
N ARG A 146 -1.89 -15.84 -22.94
CA ARG A 146 -2.81 -14.77 -22.51
C ARG A 146 -3.44 -14.10 -23.72
N ASN A 147 -2.85 -13.01 -24.21
CA ASN A 147 -3.31 -12.20 -25.34
C ASN A 147 -2.28 -11.10 -25.66
N GLN A 148 -2.59 -10.27 -26.67
CA GLN A 148 -1.74 -9.14 -27.05
C GLN A 148 -1.62 -8.08 -25.94
N THR A 149 -2.71 -7.82 -25.21
CA THR A 149 -2.71 -6.85 -24.10
C THR A 149 -1.70 -7.20 -23.01
N ALA A 150 -1.54 -8.49 -22.70
CA ALA A 150 -0.53 -8.95 -21.75
C ALA A 150 0.90 -8.65 -22.23
N VAL A 151 1.18 -8.82 -23.52
CA VAL A 151 2.49 -8.50 -24.11
C VAL A 151 2.76 -7.00 -24.06
N ASP A 152 1.78 -6.19 -24.44
CA ASP A 152 1.92 -4.74 -24.49
C ASP A 152 2.06 -4.12 -23.09
N LEU A 153 1.39 -4.69 -22.07
CA LEU A 153 1.50 -4.25 -20.68
C LEU A 153 2.70 -4.86 -19.94
N SER A 154 3.22 -6.00 -20.41
CA SER A 154 4.46 -6.60 -19.90
C SER A 154 5.66 -5.71 -20.19
N ASP A 155 5.75 -5.18 -21.43
CA ASP A 155 6.81 -4.31 -21.90
C ASP A 155 6.24 -3.08 -22.58
N ARG A 156 6.21 -1.97 -21.84
CA ARG A 156 5.75 -0.65 -22.29
C ARG A 156 6.90 0.28 -22.69
N SER A 157 8.08 -0.29 -22.93
CA SER A 157 9.28 0.51 -23.18
C SER A 157 9.10 1.44 -24.38
N LEU A 158 9.63 2.65 -24.24
CA LEU A 158 9.54 3.69 -25.25
C LEU A 158 10.37 3.26 -26.47
N ASP A 159 9.71 3.02 -27.59
CA ASP A 159 10.25 2.41 -28.80
C ASP A 159 11.67 2.86 -29.18
N ALA A 160 12.59 1.89 -29.19
CA ALA A 160 13.58 1.79 -30.25
C ALA A 160 13.59 0.32 -30.72
N PRO A 161 13.36 0.04 -32.02
CA PRO A 161 13.23 -1.31 -32.58
C PRO A 161 14.40 -2.26 -32.25
N ASP A 162 15.59 -1.72 -31.98
CA ASP A 162 16.80 -2.47 -31.62
C ASP A 162 17.18 -2.37 -30.12
N SER A 163 16.39 -1.64 -29.32
CA SER A 163 16.67 -1.33 -27.90
C SER A 163 15.52 -1.66 -26.94
N GLN A 164 14.60 -2.54 -27.34
CA GLN A 164 13.62 -3.08 -26.40
C GLN A 164 14.35 -3.72 -25.22
N ILE A 165 14.20 -3.13 -24.04
CA ILE A 165 14.83 -3.60 -22.81
C ILE A 165 14.20 -4.90 -22.30
N GLY A 166 12.95 -5.17 -22.70
CA GLY A 166 12.16 -6.34 -22.35
C GLY A 166 12.53 -7.60 -23.15
N LYS A 167 13.84 -7.91 -23.22
CA LYS A 167 14.31 -9.19 -23.76
C LYS A 167 14.04 -10.29 -22.73
N LYS A 168 13.67 -11.49 -23.20
CA LYS A 168 13.43 -12.64 -22.31
C LYS A 168 14.58 -12.83 -21.31
N GLY A 169 14.25 -12.90 -20.04
CA GLY A 169 15.20 -13.13 -18.95
C GLY A 169 15.99 -11.89 -18.50
N THR A 170 15.80 -10.72 -19.11
CA THR A 170 16.34 -9.47 -18.54
C THR A 170 15.52 -9.05 -17.34
N GLN A 171 16.15 -8.30 -16.45
CA GLN A 171 15.53 -7.84 -15.21
C GLN A 171 14.32 -6.92 -15.51
N ARG A 172 13.17 -7.25 -14.93
CA ARG A 172 11.96 -6.41 -14.95
C ARG A 172 11.73 -5.78 -13.57
N GLY A 173 11.90 -6.56 -12.51
CA GLY A 173 11.80 -6.16 -11.10
C GLY A 173 12.97 -6.66 -10.25
N ASN A 174 12.82 -6.69 -8.93
CA ASN A 174 13.85 -7.21 -8.02
C ASN A 174 13.28 -8.07 -6.89
N SER A 175 13.15 -9.37 -7.18
CA SER A 175 12.65 -10.39 -6.24
C SER A 175 13.46 -10.62 -4.96
N ASN A 176 14.61 -9.95 -4.80
CA ASN A 176 15.40 -10.03 -3.57
C ASN A 176 14.94 -9.05 -2.48
N ASN A 177 14.06 -8.09 -2.79
CA ASN A 177 13.61 -7.09 -1.84
C ASN A 177 12.12 -6.85 -1.99
N ASN A 178 11.35 -7.13 -0.93
CA ASN A 178 9.91 -6.93 -0.95
C ASN A 178 9.51 -5.45 -0.95
N ASP A 179 8.28 -5.20 -1.39
CA ASP A 179 7.69 -3.89 -1.43
C ASP A 179 7.46 -3.28 -0.05
N SER A 180 7.40 -1.95 0.00
CA SER A 180 7.08 -1.20 1.20
C SER A 180 6.15 -0.02 0.90
N ILE A 181 5.29 0.32 1.85
CA ILE A 181 4.35 1.44 1.74
C ILE A 181 4.57 2.39 2.90
N VAL A 182 4.69 3.69 2.62
CA VAL A 182 4.68 4.74 3.64
C VAL A 182 3.36 5.51 3.54
N LEU A 183 2.65 5.67 4.65
CA LEU A 183 1.41 6.44 4.73
C LEU A 183 1.54 7.58 5.74
N LEU A 184 0.90 8.70 5.40
CA LEU A 184 0.65 9.81 6.30
C LEU A 184 -0.86 9.88 6.53
N GLY A 185 -1.29 9.87 7.79
CA GLY A 185 -2.69 9.79 8.19
C GLY A 185 -3.09 10.89 9.16
N VAL A 186 -4.34 11.35 9.03
CA VAL A 186 -5.03 12.17 10.02
C VAL A 186 -6.32 11.46 10.41
N GLY A 187 -6.52 11.21 11.70
CA GLY A 187 -7.69 10.54 12.25
C GLY A 187 -8.51 11.48 13.12
N LEU A 188 -9.83 11.39 13.01
CA LEU A 188 -10.80 12.03 13.91
C LEU A 188 -11.45 10.94 14.74
N VAL A 189 -11.43 11.09 16.06
CA VAL A 189 -12.06 10.17 17.01
C VAL A 189 -13.17 10.91 17.73
N TYR A 190 -14.37 10.34 17.73
CA TYR A 190 -15.50 10.84 18.51
C TYR A 190 -15.97 9.78 19.50
N TYR A 191 -16.05 10.14 20.77
CA TYR A 191 -16.49 9.28 21.87
C TYR A 191 -17.95 9.57 22.22
N PHE A 192 -18.80 8.54 22.18
CA PHE A 192 -20.24 8.65 22.37
C PHE A 192 -20.69 8.46 23.83
N GLY A 193 -19.76 8.21 24.76
CA GLY A 193 -20.08 7.91 26.15
C GLY A 193 -19.95 9.13 27.06
N ASP A 194 -21.01 9.48 27.79
CA ASP A 194 -20.91 10.41 28.92
C ASP A 194 -20.52 9.63 30.18
N ILE A 195 -19.31 9.84 30.73
CA ILE A 195 -19.04 9.44 32.12
C ILE A 195 -19.73 10.49 33.02
N ARG A 196 -21.00 10.27 33.31
CA ARG A 196 -21.69 11.04 34.36
C ARG A 196 -21.08 10.66 35.71
N CYS A 197 -20.27 11.56 36.28
CA CYS A 197 -19.87 11.44 37.68
C CYS A 197 -21.14 11.34 38.54
N PRO A 198 -21.28 10.34 39.42
CA PRO A 198 -22.39 10.30 40.36
C PRO A 198 -22.35 11.56 41.23
N GLU A 199 -23.49 12.25 41.36
CA GLU A 199 -23.60 13.37 42.28
C GLU A 199 -23.30 12.87 43.70
N TYR A 200 -22.18 13.31 44.28
CA TYR A 200 -21.93 13.11 45.70
C TYR A 200 -23.08 13.75 46.48
N GLY A 201 -23.77 12.93 47.27
CA GLY A 201 -24.98 13.29 47.99
C GLY A 201 -24.83 14.62 48.72
N ARG A 202 -25.72 15.56 48.41
CA ARG A 202 -25.99 16.73 49.27
C ARG A 202 -26.34 16.20 50.66
N ARG A 203 -25.41 16.30 51.61
CA ARG A 203 -25.74 16.24 53.04
C ARG A 203 -26.74 17.36 53.31
N LYS A 204 -27.98 16.97 53.61
CA LYS A 204 -28.95 17.84 54.29
C LYS A 204 -28.48 18.12 55.71
#